data_AF-A0A8X6RCC5-F1
#
_entry.id   AF-A0A8X6RCC5-F1
#
_cell.length_a   1.000
_cell.length_b   1.000
_cell.length_c   1.000
_cell.angle_alpha   90.00
_cell.angle_beta   90.00
_cell.angle_gamma   90.00
#
_symmetry.space_group_name_H-M   'P 1'
#
loop_
_entity.id
_entity.type
_entity.pdbx_description
1 polymer ?
#
loop_
_entity_poly.entity_id
_entity_poly.type
_entity_poly.pdbx_seq_one_letter_code
_entity_poly.pdbx_strand_id
1 'polypeptide(L)'
;MGIISILCCPECYATGWKLTDHSKEGLCSNLCVACNCGFMTGFTSTKENKKFSLNTLLVFGLRLIGRGFTAGKKLLCTLNLSCISKNTFRAHELKLLEALQLFSEENMKAASKKVQNFKKSTTCGVSVDGTWQRRGHMSINGYVSVISIDTGKILDLEVMTQYCKMCKLNVKCEHV
;
A
#
# COMPACT_ATOMS: atom_id res chain seq x y z
N MET A 1 -40.45 3.77 8.25
CA MET A 1 -39.69 4.24 9.43
C MET A 1 -38.31 3.59 9.41
N GLY A 2 -37.24 4.35 9.63
CA GLY A 2 -35.88 3.81 9.66
C GLY A 2 -35.59 3.14 11.01
N ILE A 3 -34.82 2.05 11.03
CA ILE A 3 -34.53 1.29 12.26
C ILE A 3 -33.88 2.16 13.36
N ILE A 4 -33.12 3.18 12.94
CA ILE A 4 -32.42 4.14 13.82
C ILE A 4 -33.40 5.06 14.56
N SER A 5 -34.54 5.40 13.96
CA SER A 5 -35.53 6.27 14.58
C SER A 5 -36.27 5.64 15.77
N ILE A 6 -36.20 4.31 15.91
CA ILE A 6 -36.87 3.53 16.96
C ILE A 6 -35.94 3.28 18.16
N LEU A 7 -34.63 3.50 18.00
CA LEU A 7 -33.66 3.35 19.08
C LEU A 7 -33.82 4.48 20.12
N CYS A 8 -33.66 4.16 21.40
CA CYS A 8 -33.68 5.15 22.49
C CYS A 8 -32.26 5.63 22.81
N CYS A 9 -32.11 6.93 23.08
CA CYS A 9 -30.86 7.49 23.58
C CYS A 9 -30.49 6.89 24.94
N PRO A 10 -29.24 6.48 25.20
CA PRO A 10 -28.84 5.92 26.49
C PRO A 10 -28.84 6.96 27.62
N GLU A 11 -28.76 8.26 27.31
CA GLU A 11 -28.74 9.32 28.32
C GLU A 11 -30.13 9.89 28.63
N CYS A 12 -30.89 10.27 27.59
CA CYS A 12 -32.17 10.96 27.75
C CYS A 12 -33.40 10.09 27.43
N TYR A 13 -33.19 8.84 26.99
CA TYR A 13 -34.25 7.89 26.59
C TYR A 13 -35.19 8.36 25.48
N ALA A 14 -34.93 9.52 24.87
CA ALA A 14 -35.69 10.03 23.74
C ALA A 14 -35.35 9.26 22.45
N THR A 15 -36.35 9.12 21.59
CA THR A 15 -36.22 8.61 20.22
C THR A 15 -35.89 9.74 19.24
N GLY A 16 -35.56 9.40 18.00
CA GLY A 16 -35.27 10.40 16.96
C GLY A 16 -33.78 10.70 16.78
N TRP A 17 -32.95 9.66 16.86
CA TRP A 17 -31.54 9.74 16.50
C TRP A 17 -31.34 10.20 15.06
N LYS A 18 -30.33 11.03 14.83
CA LYS A 18 -29.87 11.44 13.51
C LYS A 18 -28.59 10.70 13.18
N LEU A 19 -28.58 10.00 12.06
CA LEU A 19 -27.36 9.46 11.47
C LEU A 19 -26.66 10.59 10.70
N THR A 20 -25.41 10.87 11.03
CA THR A 20 -24.59 11.88 10.37
C THR A 20 -23.28 11.28 9.88
N ASP A 21 -22.81 11.71 8.71
CA ASP A 21 -21.44 11.47 8.28
C ASP A 21 -20.53 12.45 9.03
N HIS A 22 -19.66 11.94 9.92
CA HIS A 22 -18.77 12.77 10.73
C HIS A 22 -17.48 13.11 9.97
N SER A 23 -16.89 12.14 9.28
CA SER A 23 -15.78 12.39 8.37
C SER A 23 -15.60 11.25 7.37
N LYS A 24 -14.98 11.57 6.23
CA LYS A 24 -14.63 10.62 5.18
C LYS A 24 -13.15 10.72 4.85
N GLU A 25 -12.44 9.61 4.97
CA GLU A 25 -11.03 9.51 4.59
C GLU A 25 -10.84 8.44 3.52
N GLY A 26 -10.91 8.84 2.26
CA GLY A 26 -10.83 7.90 1.15
C GLY A 26 -12.02 6.96 1.13
N LEU A 27 -11.76 5.65 1.25
CA LEU A 27 -12.80 4.62 1.32
C LEU A 27 -13.37 4.43 2.74
N CYS A 28 -12.74 5.03 3.75
CA CYS A 28 -13.17 4.89 5.12
C CYS A 28 -14.19 5.96 5.47
N SER A 29 -15.32 5.55 6.05
CA SER A 29 -16.38 6.46 6.50
C SER A 29 -16.55 6.34 8.00
N ASN A 30 -16.60 7.49 8.67
CA ASN A 30 -16.92 7.61 10.08
C ASN A 30 -18.35 8.12 10.19
N LEU A 31 -19.25 7.22 10.53
CA LEU A 31 -20.65 7.50 10.80
C LEU A 31 -20.80 7.86 12.27
N CYS A 32 -21.63 8.83 12.58
CA CYS A 32 -22.00 9.17 13.94
C CYS A 32 -23.51 9.08 14.07
N VAL A 33 -23.98 8.61 15.22
CA VAL A 33 -25.39 8.72 15.58
C VAL A 33 -25.47 9.73 16.70
N ALA A 34 -26.23 10.80 16.47
CA ALA A 34 -26.36 11.94 17.36
C ALA A 34 -27.80 12.07 17.88
N CYS A 35 -27.93 12.36 19.18
CA CYS A 35 -29.17 12.74 19.82
C CYS A 35 -29.23 14.25 20.03
N ASN A 36 -30.44 14.82 20.05
CA ASN A 36 -30.64 16.25 20.33
C ASN A 36 -30.21 16.67 21.74
N CYS A 37 -30.04 15.73 22.69
CA CYS A 37 -29.53 16.02 24.02
C CYS A 37 -28.01 16.22 24.08
N GLY A 38 -27.30 16.05 22.96
CA GLY A 38 -25.84 16.18 22.88
C GLY A 38 -25.08 14.85 22.88
N PHE A 39 -25.74 13.73 23.20
CA PHE A 39 -25.11 12.41 23.11
C PHE A 39 -24.71 12.09 21.65
N MET A 40 -23.47 11.65 21.45
CA MET A 40 -22.94 11.25 20.15
C MET A 40 -22.12 9.97 20.28
N THR A 41 -22.34 9.03 19.35
CA THR A 41 -21.53 7.80 19.28
C THR A 41 -21.09 7.52 17.84
N GLY A 42 -19.79 7.28 17.67
CA GLY A 42 -19.15 7.06 16.37
C GLY A 42 -18.97 5.58 16.02
N PHE A 43 -19.30 5.25 14.79
CA PHE A 43 -19.02 3.98 14.13
C PHE A 43 -18.12 4.23 12.94
N THR A 44 -17.03 3.48 12.83
CA THR A 44 -16.13 3.57 11.68
C THR A 44 -16.18 2.25 10.93
N SER A 45 -16.11 2.32 9.60
CA SER A 45 -16.02 1.13 8.73
C SER A 45 -14.78 0.27 9.03
N THR A 46 -13.80 0.79 9.79
CA THR A 46 -12.60 0.05 10.20
C THR A 46 -12.30 0.30 11.69
N LYS A 47 -12.77 -0.58 12.58
CA LYS A 47 -12.49 -0.50 14.02
C LYS A 47 -11.44 -1.54 14.41
N GLU A 48 -10.23 -1.44 13.85
CA GLU A 48 -9.05 -2.14 14.35
C GLU A 48 -7.83 -1.20 14.37
N ASN A 49 -7.31 -0.91 15.56
CA ASN A 49 -6.00 -0.27 15.80
C ASN A 49 -5.69 1.05 15.05
N LYS A 50 -6.66 1.97 14.93
CA LYS A 50 -6.46 3.35 14.44
C LYS A 50 -5.77 3.46 13.06
N LYS A 51 -5.77 2.39 12.26
CA LYS A 51 -5.14 2.36 10.94
C LYS A 51 -6.23 2.05 9.91
N PHE A 52 -6.46 3.00 9.01
CA PHE A 52 -7.34 2.81 7.85
C PHE A 52 -6.74 1.75 6.91
N SER A 53 -7.00 0.48 7.22
CA SER A 53 -6.51 -0.68 6.49
C SER A 53 -6.99 -0.65 5.03
N LEU A 54 -8.23 -0.23 4.78
CA LEU A 54 -8.83 -0.18 3.45
C LEU A 54 -8.08 0.71 2.46
N ASN A 55 -7.63 1.89 2.88
CA ASN A 55 -6.85 2.78 2.00
C ASN A 55 -5.49 2.16 1.67
N THR A 56 -4.85 1.49 2.64
CA THR A 56 -3.59 0.76 2.40
C THR A 56 -3.81 -0.42 1.46
N LEU A 57 -4.88 -1.19 1.65
CA LEU A 57 -5.26 -2.32 0.80
C LEU A 57 -5.61 -1.89 -0.62
N LEU A 58 -6.27 -0.73 -0.79
CA LEU A 58 -6.51 -0.14 -2.11
C LEU A 58 -5.19 0.14 -2.82
N VAL A 59 -4.25 0.83 -2.15
CA VAL A 59 -2.94 1.12 -2.76
C VAL A 59 -2.18 -0.17 -3.06
N PHE A 60 -2.17 -1.13 -2.14
CA PHE A 60 -1.54 -2.43 -2.33
C PHE A 60 -2.13 -3.20 -3.52
N GLY A 61 -3.45 -3.34 -3.58
CA GLY A 61 -4.15 -4.01 -4.68
C GLY A 61 -3.89 -3.35 -6.03
N LEU A 62 -3.89 -2.02 -6.10
CA LEU A 62 -3.52 -1.29 -7.32
C LEU A 62 -2.08 -1.60 -7.75
N ARG A 63 -1.14 -1.67 -6.80
CA ARG A 63 0.26 -1.98 -7.09
C ARG A 63 0.45 -3.42 -7.57
N LEU A 64 -0.26 -4.38 -7.01
CA LEU A 64 -0.24 -5.78 -7.46
C LEU A 64 -0.64 -5.93 -8.94
N ILE A 65 -1.59 -5.12 -9.42
CA ILE A 65 -2.03 -5.15 -10.83
C ILE A 65 -1.25 -4.17 -11.73
N GLY A 66 -0.12 -3.62 -11.25
CA GLY A 66 0.70 -2.68 -12.01
C GLY A 66 0.02 -1.33 -12.29
N ARG A 67 -0.94 -0.93 -11.45
CA ARG A 67 -1.69 0.33 -11.57
C ARG A 67 -1.31 1.31 -10.46
N GLY A 68 -1.50 2.59 -10.75
CA GLY A 68 -1.22 3.69 -9.82
C GLY A 68 -2.46 4.53 -9.54
N PHE A 69 -2.24 5.65 -8.85
CA PHE A 69 -3.28 6.60 -8.42
C PHE A 69 -4.30 6.94 -9.50
N THR A 70 -3.86 7.29 -10.72
CA THR A 70 -4.77 7.71 -11.80
C THR A 70 -5.77 6.62 -12.20
N ALA A 71 -5.31 5.37 -12.27
CA ALA A 71 -6.19 4.23 -12.58
C ALA A 71 -7.13 3.92 -11.40
N GLY A 72 -6.61 3.97 -10.17
CA GLY A 72 -7.44 3.82 -8.96
C GLY A 72 -8.53 4.87 -8.86
N LYS A 73 -8.21 6.14 -9.12
CA LYS A 73 -9.19 7.23 -9.14
C LYS A 73 -10.29 6.99 -10.18
N LYS A 74 -9.93 6.59 -11.40
CA LYS A 74 -10.91 6.27 -12.46
C LYS A 74 -11.85 5.13 -12.04
N LEU A 75 -11.30 4.05 -11.48
CA LEU A 75 -12.08 2.92 -10.98
C LEU A 75 -13.08 3.38 -9.92
N LEU A 76 -12.61 4.08 -8.88
CA LEU A 76 -13.46 4.55 -7.78
C LEU A 76 -14.53 5.52 -8.26
N CYS A 77 -14.19 6.47 -9.13
CA CYS A 77 -15.19 7.38 -9.73
C CYS A 77 -16.26 6.62 -10.52
N THR A 78 -15.89 5.56 -11.25
CA THR A 78 -16.85 4.74 -12.01
C THR A 78 -17.83 4.01 -11.09
N LEU A 79 -17.35 3.60 -9.91
CA LEU A 79 -18.16 2.94 -8.87
C LEU A 79 -18.92 3.91 -7.96
N ASN A 80 -18.87 5.23 -8.24
CA ASN A 80 -19.40 6.27 -7.36
C ASN A 80 -18.82 6.24 -5.92
N LEU A 81 -17.55 5.84 -5.80
CA LEU A 81 -16.81 5.80 -4.55
C LEU A 81 -15.85 6.99 -4.42
N SER A 82 -15.65 7.46 -3.19
CA SER A 82 -14.64 8.48 -2.90
C SER A 82 -13.23 7.93 -3.02
N CYS A 83 -12.31 8.76 -3.52
CA CYS A 83 -10.90 8.42 -3.66
C CYS A 83 -10.07 9.19 -2.62
N ILE A 84 -9.01 8.56 -2.12
CA ILE A 84 -7.98 9.25 -1.35
C ILE A 84 -7.30 10.34 -2.19
N SER A 85 -6.68 11.32 -1.52
CA SER A 85 -5.86 12.32 -2.21
C SER A 85 -4.59 11.69 -2.80
N LYS A 86 -3.97 12.36 -3.78
CA LYS A 86 -2.70 11.91 -4.36
C LYS A 86 -1.57 11.84 -3.32
N ASN A 87 -1.58 12.76 -2.35
CA ASN A 87 -0.58 12.81 -1.27
C ASN A 87 -0.77 11.64 -0.30
N THR A 88 -2.01 11.38 0.10
CA THR A 88 -2.37 10.23 0.95
C THR A 88 -2.01 8.91 0.26
N PHE A 89 -2.31 8.78 -1.04
CA PHE A 89 -1.91 7.61 -1.83
C PHE A 89 -0.39 7.41 -1.80
N ARG A 90 0.39 8.47 -2.00
CA ARG A 90 1.86 8.41 -1.97
C ARG A 90 2.39 8.04 -0.59
N ALA A 91 1.76 8.51 0.49
CA ALA A 91 2.14 8.14 1.85
C ALA A 91 1.94 6.64 2.11
N HIS A 92 0.79 6.08 1.70
CA HIS A 92 0.57 4.63 1.79
C HIS A 92 1.53 3.83 0.91
N GLU A 93 1.85 4.33 -0.29
CA GLU A 93 2.83 3.70 -1.18
C GLU A 93 4.22 3.63 -0.55
N LEU A 94 4.70 4.72 0.05
CA LEU A 94 6.00 4.75 0.73
C LEU A 94 6.04 3.78 1.91
N LYS A 95 4.97 3.73 2.69
CA LYS A 95 4.85 2.78 3.80
C LYS A 95 4.88 1.32 3.34
N LEU A 96 4.22 1.02 2.21
CA LEU A 96 4.27 -0.31 1.61
C LEU A 96 5.67 -0.64 1.09
N LEU A 97 6.36 0.32 0.47
CA LEU A 97 7.72 0.15 -0.02
C LEU A 97 8.68 -0.20 1.12
N GLU A 98 8.65 0.55 2.22
CA GLU A 98 9.48 0.31 3.40
C GLU A 98 9.26 -1.10 3.97
N ALA A 99 8.00 -1.50 4.15
CA ALA A 99 7.67 -2.84 4.64
C ALA A 99 8.13 -3.95 3.68
N LEU A 100 8.00 -3.74 2.37
CA LEU A 100 8.44 -4.70 1.36
C LEU A 100 9.97 -4.82 1.30
N GLN A 101 10.71 -3.73 1.47
CA GLN A 101 12.18 -3.76 1.50
C GLN A 101 12.69 -4.60 2.67
N LEU A 102 12.19 -4.32 3.89
CA LEU A 102 12.54 -5.10 5.08
C LEU A 102 12.23 -6.59 4.91
N PHE A 103 11.04 -6.93 4.44
CA PHE A 103 10.65 -8.31 4.20
C PHE A 103 11.50 -8.98 3.12
N SER A 104 11.88 -8.25 2.08
CA SER A 104 12.73 -8.77 1.00
C SER A 104 14.12 -9.11 1.53
N GLU A 105 14.72 -8.22 2.32
CA GLU A 105 16.02 -8.47 2.95
C GLU A 105 16.01 -9.69 3.87
N GLU A 106 14.98 -9.83 4.70
CA GLU A 106 14.83 -10.99 5.58
C GLU A 106 14.68 -12.30 4.78
N ASN A 107 13.88 -12.28 3.71
CA ASN A 107 13.73 -13.44 2.84
C ASN A 107 15.02 -13.81 2.12
N MET A 108 15.76 -12.82 1.61
CA MET A 108 17.04 -13.07 0.94
C MET A 108 18.07 -13.61 1.92
N LYS A 109 18.15 -13.08 3.15
CA LYS A 109 18.99 -13.65 4.22
C LYS A 109 18.61 -15.09 4.55
N ALA A 110 17.31 -15.39 4.65
CA ALA A 110 16.83 -16.74 4.89
C ALA A 110 17.10 -17.69 3.71
N ALA A 111 17.00 -17.20 2.47
CA ALA A 111 17.35 -17.95 1.27
C ALA A 111 18.84 -18.30 1.25
N SER A 112 19.71 -17.35 1.53
CA SER A 112 21.16 -17.56 1.62
C SER A 112 21.52 -18.62 2.66
N LYS A 113 20.91 -18.58 3.86
CA LYS A 113 21.09 -19.63 4.89
C LYS A 113 20.63 -21.00 4.40
N LYS A 114 19.51 -21.09 3.67
CA LYS A 114 19.02 -22.36 3.11
C LYS A 114 19.99 -22.93 2.08
N VAL A 115 20.57 -22.09 1.22
CA VAL A 115 21.59 -22.52 0.25
C VAL A 115 22.87 -23.00 0.96
N GLN A 116 23.35 -22.26 1.95
CA GLN A 116 24.54 -22.65 2.73
C GLN A 116 24.34 -24.00 3.42
N ASN A 117 23.18 -24.22 4.04
CA ASN A 117 22.87 -25.49 4.71
C ASN A 117 22.72 -26.65 3.72
N PHE A 118 22.15 -26.40 2.53
CA PHE A 118 22.00 -27.40 1.49
C PHE A 118 23.35 -27.84 0.91
N LYS A 119 24.25 -26.89 0.62
CA LYS A 119 25.57 -27.18 0.05
C LYS A 119 26.65 -27.51 1.06
N LYS A 120 26.46 -27.14 2.33
CA LYS A 120 27.51 -27.09 3.35
C LYS A 120 28.73 -26.28 2.88
N SER A 121 28.48 -25.21 2.11
CA SER A 121 29.49 -24.34 1.49
C SER A 121 29.07 -22.88 1.61
N THR A 122 30.05 -21.98 1.61
CA THR A 122 29.85 -20.53 1.53
C THR A 122 29.66 -20.04 0.09
N THR A 123 29.92 -20.89 -0.91
CA THR A 123 29.78 -20.58 -2.33
C THR A 123 28.61 -21.35 -2.96
N CYS A 124 27.94 -20.72 -3.92
CA CYS A 124 26.89 -21.36 -4.70
C CYS A 124 26.89 -20.85 -6.15
N GLY A 125 26.35 -21.67 -7.06
CA GLY A 125 26.12 -21.25 -8.43
C GLY A 125 24.88 -20.37 -8.49
N VAL A 126 24.94 -19.30 -9.26
CA VAL A 126 23.84 -18.36 -9.42
C VAL A 126 23.48 -18.18 -10.89
N SER A 127 22.19 -17.98 -11.13
CA SER A 127 21.65 -17.45 -12.36
C SER A 127 21.22 -16.01 -12.11
N VAL A 128 21.31 -15.15 -13.12
CA VAL A 128 20.95 -13.73 -13.01
C VAL A 128 19.84 -13.46 -14.02
N ASP A 129 18.72 -12.95 -13.54
CA ASP A 129 17.59 -12.56 -14.38
C ASP A 129 17.21 -11.11 -14.13
N GLY A 130 16.87 -10.40 -15.21
CA GLY A 130 16.58 -8.97 -15.17
C GLY A 130 15.35 -8.63 -16.00
N THR A 131 14.59 -7.65 -15.53
CA THR A 131 13.40 -7.19 -16.24
C THR A 131 13.26 -5.68 -16.21
N TRP A 132 12.52 -5.17 -17.18
CA TRP A 132 12.28 -3.75 -17.39
C TRP A 132 10.89 -3.37 -16.91
N GLN A 133 10.73 -2.17 -16.36
CA GLN A 133 9.42 -1.67 -15.93
C GLN A 133 8.43 -1.58 -17.10
N ARG A 134 8.91 -1.27 -18.30
CA ARG A 134 8.10 -1.15 -19.53
C ARG A 134 8.63 -2.10 -20.60
N ARG A 135 7.73 -2.59 -21.45
CA ARG A 135 8.12 -3.39 -22.63
C ARG A 135 8.82 -2.49 -23.67
N GLY A 136 9.78 -3.08 -24.37
CA GLY A 136 10.54 -2.42 -25.44
C GLY A 136 11.69 -1.54 -24.94
N HIS A 137 12.40 -0.91 -25.88
CA HIS A 137 13.62 -0.12 -25.64
C HIS A 137 13.38 1.27 -25.00
N MET A 138 12.22 1.49 -24.37
CA MET A 138 11.84 2.78 -23.78
C MET A 138 11.80 2.76 -22.24
N SER A 139 12.23 1.65 -21.62
CA SER A 139 12.26 1.58 -20.16
C SER A 139 13.48 2.28 -19.61
N ILE A 140 13.26 3.25 -18.72
CA ILE A 140 14.31 3.94 -17.98
C ILE A 140 14.53 3.34 -16.58
N ASN A 141 13.76 2.32 -16.22
CA ASN A 141 13.86 1.60 -14.95
C ASN A 141 13.89 0.10 -15.23
N GLY A 142 14.75 -0.62 -14.50
CA GLY A 142 14.83 -2.07 -14.50
C GLY A 142 15.22 -2.58 -13.12
N TYR A 143 15.14 -3.89 -12.95
CA TYR A 143 15.77 -4.54 -11.81
C TYR A 143 16.42 -5.84 -12.24
N VAL A 144 17.44 -6.24 -11.50
CA VAL A 144 18.21 -7.46 -11.70
C VAL A 144 18.12 -8.28 -10.42
N SER A 145 17.93 -9.59 -10.55
CA SER A 145 17.82 -10.52 -9.44
C SER A 145 18.84 -11.64 -9.58
N VAL A 146 19.49 -11.98 -8.48
CA VAL A 146 20.44 -13.09 -8.37
C VAL A 146 19.71 -14.27 -7.75
N ILE A 147 19.66 -15.39 -8.48
CA ILE A 147 18.86 -16.56 -8.13
C ILE A 147 19.81 -17.76 -7.96
N SER A 148 19.74 -18.42 -6.80
CA SER A 148 20.46 -19.67 -6.56
C SER A 148 20.00 -20.75 -7.54
N ILE A 149 20.95 -21.36 -8.27
CA ILE A 149 20.65 -22.47 -9.18
C ILE A 149 20.13 -23.69 -8.41
N ASP A 150 20.62 -23.88 -7.18
CA ASP A 150 20.31 -25.07 -6.38
C ASP A 150 18.92 -25.02 -5.75
N THR A 151 18.45 -23.82 -5.36
CA THR A 151 17.19 -23.68 -4.60
C THR A 151 16.12 -22.89 -5.36
N GLY A 152 16.46 -22.24 -6.46
CA GLY A 152 15.57 -21.33 -7.18
C GLY A 152 15.16 -20.08 -6.40
N LYS A 153 15.89 -19.74 -5.32
CA LYS A 153 15.57 -18.59 -4.46
C LYS A 153 16.42 -17.38 -4.79
N ILE A 154 15.81 -16.21 -4.64
CA ILE A 154 16.47 -14.92 -4.78
C ILE A 154 17.42 -14.72 -3.60
N LEU A 155 18.68 -14.46 -3.91
CA LEU A 155 19.75 -14.17 -2.96
C LEU A 155 20.05 -12.68 -2.86
N ASP A 156 19.85 -11.95 -3.97
CA ASP A 156 20.07 -10.52 -4.05
C ASP A 156 19.19 -9.89 -5.15
N LEU A 157 18.92 -8.59 -5.05
CA LEU A 157 18.16 -7.81 -6.02
C LEU A 157 18.64 -6.36 -6.06
N GLU A 158 18.91 -5.87 -7.27
CA GLU A 158 19.35 -4.51 -7.53
C GLU A 158 18.37 -3.78 -8.44
N VAL A 159 17.96 -2.56 -8.06
CA VAL A 159 17.07 -1.71 -8.87
C VAL A 159 17.91 -0.69 -9.62
N MET A 160 17.84 -0.72 -10.95
CA MET A 160 18.58 0.18 -11.82
C MET A 160 17.66 1.24 -12.42
N THR A 161 18.12 2.49 -12.43
CA THR A 161 17.40 3.59 -13.05
C THR A 161 18.31 4.48 -13.88
N GLN A 162 17.87 4.81 -15.10
CA GLN A 162 18.45 5.86 -15.93
C GLN A 162 17.80 7.23 -15.64
N TYR A 163 16.87 7.29 -14.69
CA TYR A 163 16.24 8.53 -14.27
C TYR A 163 16.99 9.17 -13.11
N CYS A 164 17.59 10.33 -13.37
CA CYS A 164 18.11 11.19 -12.32
C CYS A 164 17.24 12.45 -12.20
N LYS A 165 16.66 12.67 -11.01
CA LYS A 165 15.87 13.88 -10.72
C LYS A 165 16.75 15.13 -10.82
N MET A 166 18.02 15.03 -10.44
CA MET A 166 18.97 16.14 -10.45
C MET A 166 19.32 16.56 -11.88
N CYS A 167 19.65 15.60 -12.74
CA CYS A 167 19.88 15.85 -14.18
C CYS A 167 18.65 16.44 -14.86
N LYS A 168 17.44 15.97 -14.50
CA LYS A 168 16.20 16.55 -15.03
C LYS A 168 16.02 18.03 -14.64
N LEU A 169 16.58 18.43 -13.51
CA LEU A 169 16.54 19.82 -13.03
C LEU A 169 17.79 20.61 -13.46
N ASN A 170 18.66 20.05 -14.32
CA ASN A 170 19.94 20.63 -14.73
C ASN A 170 20.85 21.03 -13.54
N VAL A 171 20.75 20.31 -12.43
CA VAL A 171 21.63 20.50 -11.28
C VAL A 171 22.78 19.48 -11.37
N LYS A 172 23.99 19.93 -11.04
CA LYS A 172 25.18 19.07 -11.05
C LYS A 172 24.98 17.90 -10.08
N CYS A 173 25.22 16.68 -10.53
CA CYS A 173 25.22 15.50 -9.68
C CYS A 173 26.48 14.67 -9.94
N GLU A 174 26.94 13.98 -8.91
CA GLU A 174 27.99 12.97 -9.00
C GLU A 174 27.29 11.64 -9.29
N HIS A 175 27.44 11.13 -10.51
CA HIS A 175 26.96 9.79 -10.83
C HIS A 175 27.98 8.79 -10.26
N VAL A 176 27.51 7.85 -9.43
CA VAL A 176 28.25 6.62 -9.07
C VAL A 176 27.79 5.51 -9.99
#